data_AF-A0A5R8L382-F1
#
_entry.id   AF-A0A5R8L382-F1
#
_cell.length_a   1.000
_cell.length_b   1.000
_cell.length_c   1.000
_cell.angle_alpha   90.00
_cell.angle_beta   90.00
_cell.angle_gamma   90.00
#
_symmetry.space_group_name_H-M   'P 1'
#
loop_
_entity.id
_entity.type
_entity.pdbx_description
1 polymer ?
#
loop_
_entity_poly.entity_id
_entity_poly.type
_entity_poly.pdbx_seq_one_letter_code
_entity_poly.pdbx_strand_id
1 'polypeptide(L)'
;MSIERPVPVPRTAVPLGITDPVQEARAELKAALAAIEVKANVPRRVSEAVDIRVAEVREAARRNPAAAAGVVAGVAAAVGLTVWALVRAYAR
;
A
#
# COMPACT_ATOMS: atom_id res chain seq x y z
N MET A 1 -36.32 -29.45 -1.77
CA MET A 1 -36.44 -28.05 -1.34
C MET A 1 -35.23 -27.30 -1.86
N SER A 2 -35.39 -26.57 -2.96
CA SER A 2 -34.33 -25.76 -3.58
C SER A 2 -34.18 -24.46 -2.78
N ILE A 3 -32.99 -24.19 -2.24
CA ILE A 3 -32.74 -22.97 -1.47
C ILE A 3 -32.53 -21.83 -2.46
N GLU A 4 -33.59 -21.06 -2.72
CA GLU A 4 -33.63 -19.92 -3.63
C GLU A 4 -33.19 -18.61 -2.96
N ARG A 5 -32.35 -18.70 -1.92
CA ARG A 5 -31.79 -17.54 -1.23
C ARG A 5 -30.32 -17.39 -1.62
N PRO A 6 -29.93 -16.29 -2.29
CA PRO A 6 -28.52 -16.02 -2.54
C PRO A 6 -27.81 -15.91 -1.20
N VAL A 7 -26.86 -16.81 -0.94
CA VAL A 7 -26.00 -16.71 0.23
C VAL A 7 -25.19 -15.42 0.09
N PRO A 8 -25.10 -14.56 1.12
CA PRO A 8 -24.30 -13.34 1.04
C PRO A 8 -22.85 -13.68 0.77
N VAL A 9 -22.35 -13.34 -0.42
CA VAL A 9 -20.95 -13.52 -0.81
C VAL A 9 -20.22 -12.18 -0.88
N PRO A 10 -18.92 -12.14 -0.54
CA PRO A 10 -18.09 -10.96 -0.77
C PRO A 10 -18.13 -10.51 -2.22
N ARG A 11 -18.00 -9.21 -2.48
CA ARG A 11 -18.03 -8.64 -3.85
C ARG A 11 -16.90 -9.15 -4.76
N THR A 12 -15.88 -9.76 -4.17
CA THR A 12 -14.73 -10.39 -4.84
C THR A 12 -14.94 -11.88 -5.10
N ALA A 13 -16.11 -12.43 -4.76
CA ALA A 13 -16.43 -13.84 -4.90
C ALA A 13 -17.65 -14.05 -5.81
N VAL A 14 -17.71 -15.22 -6.45
CA VAL A 14 -18.81 -15.61 -7.33
C VAL A 14 -19.92 -16.28 -6.50
N PRO A 15 -21.19 -15.88 -6.67
CA PRO A 15 -22.30 -16.55 -5.99
C PRO A 15 -22.44 -18.02 -6.40
N LEU A 16 -22.63 -18.90 -5.43
CA LEU A 16 -22.93 -20.31 -5.68
C LEU A 16 -24.36 -20.46 -6.22
N GLY A 17 -24.54 -21.33 -7.22
CA GLY A 17 -25.87 -21.64 -7.80
C GLY A 17 -26.19 -20.94 -9.12
N ILE A 18 -25.23 -20.27 -9.76
CA ILE A 18 -25.38 -19.84 -11.14
C ILE A 18 -25.20 -21.07 -12.05
N THR A 19 -26.24 -21.42 -12.80
CA THR A 19 -26.21 -22.58 -13.71
C THR A 19 -26.08 -22.18 -15.18
N ASP A 20 -26.29 -20.90 -15.50
CA ASP A 20 -26.07 -20.35 -16.84
C ASP A 20 -24.59 -19.95 -17.00
N PRO A 21 -23.84 -20.59 -17.92
CA PRO A 21 -22.41 -20.32 -18.09
C PRO A 21 -22.11 -18.87 -18.46
N VAL A 22 -23.03 -18.18 -19.16
CA VAL A 22 -22.82 -16.76 -19.53
C VAL A 22 -22.92 -15.86 -18.30
N GLN A 23 -23.83 -16.18 -17.38
CA GLN A 23 -24.00 -15.41 -16.15
C GLN A 23 -22.86 -15.68 -15.16
N GLU A 24 -22.35 -16.91 -15.14
CA GLU A 24 -21.19 -17.29 -14.32
C GLU A 24 -19.94 -16.53 -14.76
N ALA A 25 -19.62 -16.53 -16.06
CA ALA A 25 -18.49 -15.79 -16.61
C ALA A 25 -18.58 -14.28 -16.34
N ARG A 26 -19.79 -13.70 -16.40
CA ARG A 26 -20.02 -12.28 -16.06
C ARG A 26 -19.80 -12.02 -14.57
N ALA A 27 -20.20 -12.95 -13.70
CA ALA A 27 -20.00 -12.84 -12.26
C ALA A 27 -18.51 -12.97 -11.89
N GLU A 28 -17.80 -13.89 -12.52
CA GLU A 28 -16.33 -14.05 -12.39
C GLU A 28 -15.58 -12.78 -12.80
N LEU A 29 -15.90 -12.20 -13.96
CA LEU A 29 -15.23 -10.97 -14.42
C LEU A 29 -15.45 -9.81 -13.44
N LYS A 30 -16.67 -9.64 -12.94
CA LYS A 30 -17.00 -8.61 -11.93
C LYS A 30 -16.27 -8.85 -10.61
N ALA A 31 -16.23 -10.11 -10.16
CA ALA A 31 -15.54 -10.50 -8.93
C ALA A 31 -14.03 -10.26 -9.03
N ALA A 32 -13.43 -10.61 -10.17
CA ALA A 32 -12.02 -10.36 -10.47
C ALA A 32 -11.71 -8.86 -10.53
N LEU A 33 -12.56 -8.06 -11.17
CA LEU A 33 -12.39 -6.60 -11.22
C LEU A 33 -12.49 -5.97 -9.83
N ALA A 34 -13.46 -6.39 -9.02
CA ALA A 34 -13.59 -5.95 -7.64
C ALA A 34 -12.37 -6.35 -6.79
N ALA A 35 -11.81 -7.54 -7.02
CA ALA A 35 -10.58 -7.97 -6.35
C ALA A 35 -9.37 -7.12 -6.77
N ILE A 36 -9.28 -6.76 -8.06
CA ILE A 36 -8.25 -5.84 -8.57
C ILE A 36 -8.43 -4.46 -7.95
N GLU A 37 -9.65 -3.92 -7.86
CA GLU A 37 -9.93 -2.63 -7.25
C GLU A 37 -9.50 -2.61 -5.78
N VAL A 38 -9.84 -3.64 -5.02
CA VAL A 38 -9.43 -3.79 -3.62
C VAL A 38 -7.90 -3.83 -3.48
N LYS A 39 -7.21 -4.56 -4.35
CA LYS A 39 -5.74 -4.72 -4.29
C LYS A 39 -5.01 -3.49 -4.82
N ALA A 40 -5.52 -2.85 -5.87
CA ALA A 40 -5.00 -1.61 -6.44
C ALA A 40 -5.21 -0.40 -5.50
N ASN A 41 -6.15 -0.50 -4.55
CA ASN A 41 -6.34 0.54 -3.55
C ASN A 41 -5.19 0.58 -2.53
N VAL A 42 -4.45 -0.51 -2.30
CA VAL A 42 -3.33 -0.51 -1.35
C VAL A 42 -2.21 0.43 -1.81
N PRO A 43 -1.70 0.35 -3.06
CA PRO A 43 -0.77 1.35 -3.58
C PRO A 43 -1.27 2.78 -3.46
N ARG A 44 -2.55 3.03 -3.77
CA ARG A 44 -3.15 4.38 -3.71
C ARG A 44 -3.22 4.93 -2.27
N ARG A 45 -3.59 4.08 -1.31
CA ARG A 45 -3.59 4.45 0.12
C ARG A 45 -2.18 4.73 0.63
N VAL A 46 -1.20 3.96 0.17
CA VAL A 46 0.21 4.19 0.52
C VAL A 46 0.69 5.51 -0.09
N SER A 47 0.39 5.80 -1.36
CA SER A 47 0.78 7.07 -1.98
C SER A 47 0.14 8.26 -1.27
N GLU A 48 -1.15 8.20 -0.97
CA GLU A 48 -1.85 9.26 -0.23
C GLU A 48 -1.25 9.47 1.17
N ALA A 49 -0.95 8.40 1.91
CA ALA A 49 -0.31 8.49 3.21
C ALA A 49 1.10 9.10 3.13
N VAL A 50 1.86 8.77 2.09
CA VAL A 50 3.18 9.36 1.82
C VAL A 50 3.04 10.85 1.51
N ASP A 51 2.11 11.24 0.64
CA ASP A 51 1.92 12.63 0.24
C ASP A 51 1.55 13.51 1.44
N ILE A 52 0.63 13.04 2.29
CA ILE A 52 0.28 13.71 3.54
C ILE A 52 1.51 13.88 4.42
N ARG A 53 2.30 12.82 4.60
CA ARG A 53 3.48 12.85 5.47
C ARG A 53 4.56 13.79 4.93
N VAL A 54 4.78 13.80 3.62
CA VAL A 54 5.72 14.71 2.96
C VAL A 54 5.28 16.16 3.14
N ALA A 55 3.98 16.45 2.99
CA ALA A 55 3.45 17.80 3.21
C ALA A 55 3.67 18.26 4.66
N GLU A 56 3.39 17.42 5.65
CA GLU A 56 3.62 17.70 7.07
C GLU A 56 5.08 17.98 7.39
N VAL A 57 5.99 17.13 6.89
CA VAL A 57 7.44 17.28 7.10
C VAL A 57 7.93 18.58 6.46
N ARG A 58 7.45 18.92 5.26
CA ARG A 58 7.81 20.15 4.57
C ARG A 58 7.34 21.38 5.35
N GLU A 59 6.13 21.34 5.90
CA GLU A 59 5.61 22.44 6.71
C GLU A 59 6.36 22.59 8.04
N ALA A 60 6.72 21.48 8.69
CA ALA A 60 7.57 21.49 9.87
C ALA A 60 8.97 22.05 9.58
N ALA A 61 9.55 21.70 8.43
CA ALA A 61 10.85 22.20 8.00
C ALA A 61 10.82 23.71 7.69
N ARG A 62 9.73 24.22 7.11
CA ARG A 62 9.54 25.67 6.90
C ARG A 62 9.45 26.43 8.22
N ARG A 63 8.79 25.86 9.24
CA ARG A 63 8.64 26.48 10.58
C ARG A 63 9.95 26.54 11.35
N ASN A 64 10.81 25.53 11.25
CA ASN A 64 12.12 25.51 11.90
C ASN A 64 13.21 24.93 10.97
N PRO A 65 13.81 25.76 10.10
CA PRO A 65 14.78 25.29 9.12
C PRO A 65 16.08 24.78 9.75
N ALA A 66 16.48 25.33 10.90
CA ALA A 66 17.68 24.89 11.61
C ALA A 66 17.52 23.46 12.16
N ALA A 67 16.36 23.16 12.77
CA ALA A 67 16.07 21.81 13.23
C ALA A 67 15.98 20.82 12.06
N ALA A 68 15.38 21.21 10.94
CA ALA A 68 15.31 20.38 9.74
C ALA A 68 16.71 20.06 9.18
N ALA A 69 17.60 21.06 9.10
CA ALA A 69 18.99 20.86 8.69
C ALA A 69 19.73 19.91 9.65
N GLY A 70 19.50 20.05 10.97
CA GLY A 70 20.06 19.14 11.98
C GLY A 70 19.62 17.69 11.78
N VAL A 71 18.33 17.45 11.50
CA VAL A 71 17.81 16.11 11.21
C VAL A 71 18.46 15.54 9.94
N VAL A 72 18.52 16.31 8.86
CA VAL A 72 19.13 15.87 7.59
C VAL A 72 20.61 15.52 7.80
N ALA A 73 21.35 16.38 8.49
CA ALA A 73 22.76 16.14 8.79
C ALA A 73 22.95 14.88 9.65
N GLY A 74 22.09 14.68 10.66
CA GLY A 74 22.10 13.49 11.51
C GLY A 74 21.87 12.20 10.71
N VAL A 75 20.88 12.18 9.80
CA VAL A 75 20.62 11.02 8.94
C VAL A 75 21.80 10.76 8.01
N ALA A 76 22.34 11.80 7.37
CA ALA A 76 23.50 11.67 6.49
C ALA A 76 24.72 11.09 7.23
N ALA A 77 25.00 11.59 8.43
CA ALA A 77 26.08 11.09 9.28
C ALA A 77 25.84 9.62 9.68
N ALA A 78 24.62 9.26 10.08
CA ALA A 78 24.28 7.89 10.45
C ALA A 78 24.51 6.91 9.29
N VAL A 79 24.05 7.26 8.08
CA VAL A 79 24.27 6.43 6.88
C VAL A 79 25.76 6.33 6.56
N GLY A 80 26.47 7.47 6.50
CA GLY A 80 27.89 7.50 6.18
C GLY A 80 28.74 6.69 7.17
N LEU A 81 28.49 6.84 8.47
CA LEU A 81 29.18 6.08 9.52
C LEU A 81 28.84 4.60 9.48
N THR A 82 27.60 4.24 9.14
CA THR A 82 27.20 2.83 8.98
C THR A 82 27.97 2.18 7.84
N VAL A 83 28.01 2.82 6.67
CA VAL A 83 28.76 2.30 5.52
C VAL A 83 30.25 2.23 5.83
N TRP A 84 30.82 3.29 6.42
CA TRP A 84 32.21 3.30 6.82
C TRP A 84 32.55 2.17 7.80
N ALA A 85 31.72 1.96 8.82
CA ALA A 85 31.92 0.91 9.83
C ALA A 85 31.87 -0.48 9.21
N LEU A 86 30.92 -0.74 8.29
CA LEU A 86 30.81 -2.01 7.57
C LEU A 86 32.05 -2.29 6.73
N VAL A 87 32.48 -1.31 5.92
CA VAL A 87 33.69 -1.44 5.09
C VAL A 87 34.92 -1.64 5.98
N ARG A 88 35.03 -0.88 7.06
CA ARG A 88 36.17 -0.97 7.99
C ARG A 88 36.22 -2.31 8.72
N ALA A 89 35.07 -2.90 9.05
CA ALA A 89 34.97 -4.22 9.66
C ALA A 89 35.34 -5.33 8.68
N TYR A 90 34.98 -5.19 7.40
CA TYR A 90 35.32 -6.14 6.35
C TYR A 90 36.79 -6.09 5.92
N ALA A 91 37.40 -4.89 5.91
CA ALA A 91 38.77 -4.68 5.49
C ALA A 91 39.82 -4.89 6.61
N ARG A 92 39.43 -5.44 7.77
CA ARG A 92 40.32 -5.89 8.84
C ARG A 92 40.25 -7.41 8.94
#